data_AF-E3K0F3-F1
#
_entry.id   AF-E3K0F3-F1
#
_cell.length_a   1.000
_cell.length_b   1.000
_cell.length_c   1.000
_cell.angle_alpha   90.00
_cell.angle_beta   90.00
_cell.angle_gamma   90.00
#
_symmetry.space_group_name_H-M   'P 1'
#
loop_
_entity.id
_entity.type
_entity.pdbx_description
1 polymer ?
#
loop_
_entity_poly.entity_id
_entity_poly.type
_entity_poly.pdbx_seq_one_letter_code
_entity_poly.pdbx_strand_id
1 'polypeptide(L)'
;MAITYLRQPSKKKLMTEDKKISAICDLITQLNYTPKSFLQTFLQRKNMKSAVQRRFWGTRIGWPTTLVLLKSIRAVIVKKPSGRQRWEDFILAEATGIVEAQKPPRGAFPKGAYHNTKTLSPYFH
;
A
#
# COMPACT_ATOMS: atom_id res chain seq x y z
N MET A 1 22.37 -51.67 -18.00
CA MET A 1 22.10 -50.37 -18.67
C MET A 1 21.36 -49.47 -17.69
N ALA A 2 21.92 -48.32 -17.32
CA ALA A 2 21.25 -47.31 -16.51
C ALA A 2 21.45 -45.95 -17.18
N ILE A 3 20.40 -45.42 -17.81
CA ILE A 3 20.42 -44.10 -18.43
C ILE A 3 20.04 -43.09 -17.36
N THR A 4 21.03 -42.41 -16.80
CA THR A 4 20.87 -41.27 -15.91
C THR A 4 20.32 -40.08 -16.71
N TYR A 5 19.08 -39.69 -16.43
CA TYR A 5 18.49 -38.46 -16.97
C TYR A 5 19.17 -37.24 -16.33
N LEU A 6 20.10 -36.62 -17.05
CA LEU A 6 20.58 -35.28 -16.73
C LEU A 6 19.42 -34.29 -16.89
N ARG A 7 18.93 -33.75 -15.77
CA ARG A 7 18.01 -32.61 -15.75
C ARG A 7 18.71 -31.42 -16.39
N GLN A 8 18.45 -31.19 -17.68
CA GLN A 8 18.94 -30.00 -18.37
C GLN A 8 18.37 -28.75 -17.70
N PRO A 9 19.19 -27.77 -17.26
CA PRO A 9 18.67 -26.51 -16.78
C PRO A 9 17.96 -25.82 -17.95
N SER A 10 16.67 -25.56 -17.82
CA SER A 10 15.93 -24.80 -18.83
C SER A 10 16.64 -23.43 -18.97
N LYS A 11 17.29 -23.19 -20.11
CA LYS A 11 17.78 -21.85 -20.46
C LYS A 11 16.53 -20.99 -20.68
N LYS A 12 15.99 -20.40 -19.61
CA LYS A 12 14.97 -19.35 -19.73
C LYS A 12 15.60 -18.25 -20.57
N LYS A 13 15.08 -18.04 -21.78
CA LYS A 13 15.47 -16.94 -22.65
C LYS A 13 15.45 -15.66 -21.81
N LEU A 14 16.61 -15.01 -21.65
CA LEU A 14 16.69 -13.77 -20.88
C LEU A 14 15.84 -12.72 -21.62
N MET A 15 14.66 -12.42 -21.09
CA MET A 15 13.81 -11.35 -21.60
C MET A 15 14.25 -10.03 -20.99
N THR A 16 14.31 -8.97 -21.81
CA THR A 16 14.48 -7.59 -21.33
C THR A 16 13.27 -7.18 -20.50
N GLU A 17 13.44 -6.20 -19.61
CA GLU A 17 12.34 -5.68 -18.78
C GLU A 17 11.19 -5.15 -19.64
N ASP A 18 11.50 -4.43 -20.73
CA ASP A 18 10.47 -3.94 -21.66
C ASP A 18 9.62 -5.08 -22.25
N LYS A 19 10.26 -6.18 -22.65
CA LYS A 19 9.53 -7.35 -23.18
C LYS A 19 8.66 -8.02 -22.12
N LYS A 20 9.10 -8.04 -20.86
CA LYS A 20 8.29 -8.56 -19.75
C LYS A 20 7.08 -7.67 -19.50
N ILE A 21 7.27 -6.36 -19.44
CA ILE A 21 6.18 -5.40 -19.22
C ILE A 21 5.16 -5.46 -20.36
N SER A 22 5.60 -5.47 -21.63
CA SER A 22 4.69 -5.60 -22.76
C SER A 22 3.86 -6.89 -22.68
N ALA A 23 4.50 -8.04 -22.44
CA ALA A 23 3.80 -9.32 -22.33
C ALA A 23 2.76 -9.34 -21.19
N ILE A 24 3.07 -8.70 -20.04
CA ILE A 24 2.12 -8.58 -18.93
C ILE A 24 0.95 -7.67 -19.30
N CYS A 25 1.21 -6.53 -19.93
CA CYS A 25 0.17 -5.60 -20.39
C CYS A 25 -0.75 -6.25 -21.43
N ASP A 26 -0.19 -7.02 -22.37
CA ASP A 26 -0.95 -7.76 -23.37
C ASP A 26 -1.87 -8.78 -22.69
N LEU A 27 -1.36 -9.56 -21.73
CA LEU A 27 -2.16 -10.52 -20.99
C LEU A 27 -3.27 -9.85 -20.16
N ILE A 28 -2.96 -8.74 -19.48
CA ILE A 28 -3.95 -7.95 -18.74
C ILE A 28 -5.09 -7.51 -19.68
N THR A 29 -4.73 -7.04 -20.88
CA THR A 29 -5.68 -6.60 -21.90
C THR A 29 -6.53 -7.76 -22.44
N GLN A 30 -5.90 -8.91 -22.74
CA GLN A 30 -6.59 -10.12 -23.19
C GLN A 30 -7.61 -10.64 -22.16
N LEU A 31 -7.37 -10.40 -20.87
CA LEU A 31 -8.28 -10.74 -19.78
C LEU A 31 -9.32 -9.64 -19.49
N ASN A 32 -9.48 -8.67 -20.40
CA ASN A 32 -10.41 -7.54 -20.30
C ASN A 32 -10.17 -6.63 -19.08
N TYR A 33 -8.91 -6.49 -18.67
CA TYR A 33 -8.50 -5.52 -17.66
C TYR A 33 -7.65 -4.40 -18.28
N THR A 34 -7.71 -3.23 -17.67
CA THR A 34 -6.63 -2.23 -17.73
C THR A 34 -5.65 -2.46 -16.58
N PRO A 35 -4.39 -1.97 -16.64
CA PRO A 35 -3.44 -2.08 -15.54
C PRO A 35 -4.01 -1.54 -14.20
N LYS A 36 -4.77 -0.44 -14.24
CA LYS A 36 -5.43 0.13 -13.04
C LYS A 36 -6.50 -0.82 -12.49
N SER A 37 -7.41 -1.31 -13.34
CA SER A 37 -8.48 -2.22 -12.91
C SER A 37 -7.95 -3.57 -12.44
N PHE A 38 -6.86 -4.06 -13.06
CA PHE A 38 -6.16 -5.24 -12.60
C PHE A 38 -5.59 -5.02 -11.20
N LEU A 39 -4.84 -3.94 -10.98
CA LEU A 39 -4.23 -3.66 -9.68
C LEU A 39 -5.30 -3.48 -8.59
N GLN A 40 -6.39 -2.76 -8.88
CA GLN A 40 -7.52 -2.61 -7.97
C GLN A 40 -8.18 -3.95 -7.62
N THR A 41 -8.47 -4.78 -8.64
CA THR A 41 -9.07 -6.11 -8.46
C THR A 41 -8.12 -7.04 -7.70
N PHE A 42 -6.83 -6.99 -8.03
CA PHE A 42 -5.78 -7.70 -7.34
C PHE A 42 -5.70 -7.29 -5.88
N LEU A 43 -5.91 -6.02 -5.52
CA LEU A 43 -5.88 -5.54 -4.14
C LEU A 43 -7.13 -5.89 -3.33
N GLN A 44 -8.31 -5.90 -3.97
CA GLN A 44 -9.60 -6.01 -3.28
C GLN A 44 -10.16 -7.44 -3.23
N ARG A 45 -9.94 -8.26 -4.25
CA ARG A 45 -10.56 -9.60 -4.32
C ARG A 45 -9.95 -10.56 -3.31
N LYS A 46 -10.82 -11.35 -2.65
CA LYS A 46 -10.47 -12.38 -1.66
C LYS A 46 -10.01 -13.71 -2.27
N ASN A 47 -9.51 -13.71 -3.50
CA ASN A 47 -8.97 -14.93 -4.09
C ASN A 47 -7.71 -15.38 -3.32
N MET A 48 -7.59 -16.67 -3.01
CA MET A 48 -6.49 -17.20 -2.20
C MET A 48 -5.10 -16.86 -2.77
N LYS A 49 -4.93 -16.95 -4.09
CA LYS A 49 -3.65 -16.61 -4.73
C LYS A 49 -3.28 -15.15 -4.52
N SER A 50 -4.24 -14.24 -4.72
CA SER A 50 -3.98 -12.82 -4.56
C SER A 50 -3.81 -12.45 -3.07
N ALA A 51 -4.56 -13.07 -2.16
CA ALA A 51 -4.38 -12.88 -0.72
C ALA A 51 -2.97 -13.26 -0.24
N VAL A 52 -2.45 -14.40 -0.69
CA VAL A 52 -1.07 -14.84 -0.38
C VAL A 52 -0.04 -13.83 -0.89
N GLN A 53 -0.23 -13.27 -2.07
CA GLN A 53 0.70 -12.28 -2.64
C GLN A 53 0.65 -10.92 -1.92
N ARG A 54 -0.49 -10.57 -1.29
CA ARG A 54 -0.67 -9.31 -0.55
C ARG A 54 -0.28 -9.39 0.91
N ARG A 55 -0.10 -10.59 1.48
CA ARG A 55 0.03 -10.80 2.93
C ARG A 55 1.16 -10.00 3.60
N PHE A 56 2.17 -9.59 2.83
CA PHE A 56 3.31 -8.83 3.37
C PHE A 56 3.23 -7.31 3.14
N TRP A 57 2.23 -6.79 2.41
CA TRP A 57 2.22 -5.37 2.00
C TRP A 57 2.19 -4.41 3.19
N GLY A 58 1.50 -4.78 4.28
CA GLY A 58 1.41 -3.99 5.51
C GLY A 58 2.33 -4.47 6.64
N THR A 59 3.17 -5.50 6.41
CA THR A 59 4.05 -6.01 7.48
C THR A 59 5.32 -5.18 7.57
N ARG A 60 5.98 -5.20 8.73
CA ARG A 60 7.28 -4.52 8.91
C ARG A 60 8.30 -4.84 7.81
N ILE A 61 8.28 -6.07 7.28
CA ILE A 61 9.23 -6.53 6.27
C ILE A 61 8.82 -6.08 4.85
N GLY A 62 7.54 -6.14 4.50
CA GLY A 62 7.07 -5.77 3.15
C GLY A 62 6.66 -4.31 3.00
N TRP A 63 6.51 -3.56 4.09
CA TRP A 63 6.18 -2.14 4.06
C TRP A 63 7.20 -1.29 3.26
N PRO A 64 8.53 -1.46 3.41
CA PRO A 64 9.50 -0.65 2.65
C PRO A 64 9.32 -0.75 1.13
N THR A 65 9.08 -1.95 0.59
CA THR A 65 8.87 -2.14 -0.86
C THR A 65 7.49 -1.68 -1.30
N THR A 66 6.47 -1.82 -0.44
CA THR A 66 5.13 -1.26 -0.68
C THR A 66 5.18 0.28 -0.75
N LEU A 67 5.97 0.92 0.11
CA LEU A 67 6.18 2.37 0.08
C LEU A 67 6.87 2.83 -1.21
N VAL A 68 7.83 2.05 -1.73
CA VAL A 68 8.44 2.32 -3.04
C VAL A 68 7.38 2.28 -4.14
N LEU A 69 6.51 1.27 -4.16
CA LEU A 69 5.41 1.18 -5.13
C LEU A 69 4.45 2.38 -5.04
N LEU A 70 4.05 2.78 -3.83
CA LEU A 70 3.20 3.97 -3.63
C LEU A 70 3.87 5.25 -4.16
N LYS A 71 5.18 5.42 -3.93
CA LYS A 71 5.96 6.55 -4.46
C LYS A 71 6.07 6.51 -5.98
N SER A 72 6.23 5.33 -6.59
CA SER A 72 6.20 5.18 -8.05
C SER A 72 4.86 5.56 -8.65
N ILE A 73 3.74 5.18 -8.00
CA ILE A 73 2.39 5.60 -8.40
C ILE A 73 2.25 7.12 -8.32
N ARG A 74 2.67 7.72 -7.19
CA ARG A 74 2.70 9.18 -7.02
C ARG A 74 3.49 9.85 -8.15
N ALA A 75 4.68 9.35 -8.46
CA ALA A 75 5.56 9.92 -9.48
C ALA A 75 4.91 9.98 -10.88
N VAL A 76 4.01 9.04 -11.20
CA VAL A 76 3.21 9.09 -12.44
C VAL A 76 2.12 10.15 -12.37
N ILE A 77 1.43 10.27 -11.22
CA ILE A 77 0.30 11.20 -11.03
C ILE A 77 0.76 12.66 -11.06
N VAL A 78 1.83 12.99 -10.32
CA VAL A 78 2.24 14.39 -10.08
C VAL A 78 3.03 15.02 -11.23
N LYS A 79 3.17 14.33 -12.38
CA LYS A 79 3.83 14.86 -13.59
C LYS A 79 3.16 16.11 -14.12
N LYS A 80 1.84 16.24 -13.93
CA LYS A 80 1.05 17.40 -14.37
C LYS A 80 0.60 18.22 -13.15
N PRO A 81 0.48 19.56 -13.26
CA PRO A 81 0.01 20.40 -12.14
C PRO A 81 -1.34 19.95 -11.56
N SER A 82 -2.32 19.65 -12.41
CA SER A 82 -3.64 19.15 -11.97
C SER A 82 -3.56 17.78 -11.28
N GLY A 83 -2.60 16.93 -11.67
CA GLY A 83 -2.34 15.66 -11.01
C GLY A 83 -1.70 15.85 -9.63
N ARG A 84 -0.80 16.83 -9.50
CA ARG A 84 -0.20 17.20 -8.22
C ARG A 84 -1.26 17.67 -7.23
N GLN A 85 -2.14 18.59 -7.65
CA GLN A 85 -3.23 19.08 -6.81
C GLN A 85 -4.12 17.92 -6.31
N ARG A 86 -4.57 17.03 -7.21
CA ARG A 86 -5.36 15.84 -6.82
C ARG A 86 -4.65 14.94 -5.82
N TRP A 87 -3.33 14.80 -5.93
CA TRP A 87 -2.54 14.01 -4.99
C TRP A 87 -2.45 14.70 -3.62
N GLU A 88 -2.22 16.00 -3.59
CA GLU A 88 -2.14 16.79 -2.36
C GLU A 88 -3.48 16.80 -1.63
N ASP A 89 -4.58 17.03 -2.34
CA ASP A 89 -5.94 16.95 -1.79
C ASP A 89 -6.24 15.58 -1.17
N PHE A 90 -5.84 14.50 -1.86
CA PHE A 90 -5.98 13.13 -1.36
C PHE A 90 -5.19 12.90 -0.06
N ILE A 91 -3.90 13.28 -0.03
CA ILE A 91 -3.06 13.10 1.16
C ILE A 91 -3.55 13.96 2.32
N LEU A 92 -4.01 15.18 2.06
CA LEU A 92 -4.59 16.05 3.08
C LEU A 92 -5.84 15.42 3.71
N ALA A 93 -6.72 14.83 2.90
CA ALA A 93 -7.90 14.14 3.38
C ALA A 93 -7.55 12.93 4.28
N GLU A 94 -6.62 12.07 3.83
CA GLU A 94 -6.15 10.92 4.62
C GLU A 94 -5.48 11.35 5.94
N ALA A 95 -4.61 12.37 5.89
CA ALA A 95 -3.94 12.89 7.09
C ALA A 95 -4.92 13.49 8.08
N THR A 96 -5.92 14.22 7.60
CA THR A 96 -6.99 14.78 8.44
C THR A 96 -7.74 13.67 9.16
N GLY A 97 -8.16 12.62 8.45
CA GLY A 97 -8.84 11.47 9.05
C GLY A 97 -8.02 10.80 10.16
N ILE A 98 -6.70 10.67 9.97
CA ILE A 98 -5.79 10.13 11.00
C ILE A 98 -5.75 11.03 12.24
N VAL A 99 -5.55 12.34 12.05
CA VAL A 99 -5.47 13.31 13.15
C VAL A 99 -6.77 13.31 13.95
N GLU A 100 -7.92 13.23 13.28
CA GLU A 100 -9.22 13.16 13.94
C GLU A 100 -9.40 11.90 14.77
N ALA A 101 -8.99 10.74 14.24
CA ALA A 101 -9.05 9.46 14.96
C ALA A 101 -8.10 9.40 16.16
N GLN A 102 -7.01 10.19 16.15
CA GLN A 102 -6.01 10.25 17.23
C GLN A 102 -6.31 11.32 18.29
N LYS A 103 -7.40 12.10 18.16
CA LYS A 103 -7.71 13.16 19.13
C LYS A 103 -7.90 12.56 20.53
N PRO A 104 -7.24 13.10 21.57
CA PRO A 104 -7.46 12.65 22.93
C PRO A 104 -8.90 12.95 23.38
N PRO A 105 -9.44 12.21 24.37
CA PRO A 105 -10.77 12.45 24.91
C PRO A 105 -10.93 13.92 25.35
N ARG A 106 -11.99 14.57 24.86
CA ARG A 106 -12.28 15.97 25.21
C ARG A 106 -12.83 16.06 26.63
N GLY A 107 -12.45 17.12 27.34
CA GLY A 107 -13.04 17.47 28.64
C GLY A 107 -12.16 17.16 29.84
N ALA A 108 -12.75 17.23 31.03
CA ALA A 108 -12.04 17.01 32.28
C ALA A 108 -11.87 15.51 32.59
N PHE A 109 -10.73 15.14 33.17
CA PHE A 109 -10.47 13.82 33.73
C PHE A 109 -11.58 13.42 34.73
N PRO A 110 -12.03 12.16 34.81
CA PRO A 110 -11.49 10.95 34.15
C PRO A 110 -11.99 10.71 32.73
N LYS A 111 -12.97 11.49 32.25
CA LYS A 111 -13.60 11.28 30.93
C LYS A 111 -12.91 12.06 29.80
N GLY A 112 -12.00 12.96 30.14
CA GLY A 112 -11.24 13.80 29.21
C GLY A 112 -9.78 14.00 29.63
N ALA A 113 -9.02 14.76 28.83
CA ALA A 113 -7.57 14.81 28.90
C ALA A 113 -6.96 15.90 29.80
N TYR A 114 -7.75 16.72 30.53
CA TYR A 114 -7.20 17.75 31.43
C TYR A 114 -7.77 17.67 32.85
N HIS A 115 -6.99 18.06 33.85
CA HIS A 115 -7.48 18.25 35.23
C HIS A 115 -7.87 19.72 35.45
N ASN A 116 -9.01 19.97 36.09
CA ASN A 116 -9.42 21.31 36.48
C ASN A 116 -8.77 21.67 37.83
N THR A 117 -8.32 22.91 38.01
CA THR A 117 -7.79 23.41 39.29
C THR A 117 -8.81 23.29 40.43
N LYS A 118 -10.12 23.34 40.12
CA LYS A 118 -11.20 23.11 41.09
C LYS A 118 -11.31 21.67 41.60
N THR A 119 -10.68 20.73 40.93
CA THR A 119 -10.63 19.30 41.32
C THR A 119 -9.29 18.90 41.93
N LEU A 120 -8.33 19.83 42.03
CA LEU A 120 -7.07 19.59 42.69
C LEU A 120 -7.27 19.77 44.20
N SER A 121 -6.98 18.72 44.96
CA SER A 121 -6.87 18.78 46.41
C SER A 121 -5.73 19.73 46.80
N PRO A 122 -5.91 20.60 47.82
CA PRO A 122 -4.84 21.46 48.32
C PRO A 122 -3.69 20.69 49.02
N TYR A 123 -3.77 19.35 49.10
CA TYR A 123 -2.81 18.49 49.80
C TYR A 123 -1.73 17.86 48.89
N PHE A 124 -1.58 18.31 47.65
CA PHE A 124 -0.44 17.90 46.83
C PHE A 124 0.80 18.76 47.18
N HIS A 125 1.70 18.18 48.00
CA HIS A 125 3.04 18.69 48.32
C HIS A 125 4.09 18.13 47.36
#